data_AF-A0A1D1Y285-F1
#
_entry.id   AF-A0A1D1Y285-F1
#
_cell.length_a   1.000
_cell.length_b   1.000
_cell.length_c   1.000
_cell.angle_alpha   90.00
_cell.angle_beta   90.00
_cell.angle_gamma   90.00
#
_symmetry.space_group_name_H-M   'P 1'
#
loop_
_entity.id
_entity.type
_entity.pdbx_description
1 polymer ?
#
loop_
_entity_poly.entity_id
_entity_poly.type
_entity_poly.pdbx_seq_one_letter_code
_entity_poly.pdbx_strand_id
1 'polypeptide(L)'
;MWKMGYVGISMLAVLATVGGVQAQLKLGFYDQSCPKAEKIVLDYVKKHIPNAPSLASPLLRMHFHDCFVRGCDASVLLNSTKTANASQVEKAAPPNLTLRGFGFIDGVKALLEKECPGIVSCA
;
A
#
# COMPACT_ATOMS: atom_id res chain seq x y z
N MET A 1 1.97 9.99 -51.42
CA MET A 1 1.72 11.28 -50.74
C MET A 1 0.60 11.23 -49.69
N TRP A 2 -0.30 10.23 -49.68
CA TRP A 2 -1.40 10.15 -48.69
C TRP A 2 -1.02 9.50 -47.34
N LYS A 3 0.05 8.70 -47.30
CA LYS A 3 0.51 7.99 -46.09
C LYS A 3 1.07 8.92 -44.99
N MET A 4 1.65 10.07 -45.38
CA MET A 4 2.24 11.02 -44.43
C MET A 4 1.18 11.69 -43.55
N GLY A 5 0.00 11.99 -44.12
CA GLY A 5 -1.13 12.57 -43.40
C GLY A 5 -1.79 11.58 -42.43
N TYR A 6 -1.90 10.31 -42.83
CA TYR A 6 -2.50 9.26 -41.99
C TYR A 6 -1.66 8.99 -40.73
N VAL A 7 -0.33 8.95 -40.86
CA VAL A 7 0.58 8.77 -39.71
C VAL A 7 0.52 9.97 -38.77
N GLY A 8 0.48 11.20 -39.30
CA GLY A 8 0.35 12.41 -38.49
C GLY A 8 -0.98 12.51 -37.73
N ILE A 9 -2.09 12.15 -38.39
CA ILE A 9 -3.43 12.12 -37.77
C ILE A 9 -3.51 11.04 -36.68
N SER A 10 -2.96 9.85 -36.93
CA SER A 10 -2.90 8.78 -35.93
C SER A 10 -2.02 9.15 -34.73
N MET A 11 -0.92 9.89 -34.93
CA MET A 11 -0.02 10.31 -33.85
C MET A 11 -0.66 11.39 -32.95
N LEU A 12 -1.41 12.33 -33.54
CA LEU A 12 -2.19 13.33 -32.80
C LEU A 12 -3.33 12.70 -31.98
N ALA A 13 -3.98 11.65 -32.50
CA ALA A 13 -5.04 10.93 -31.78
C ALA A 13 -4.51 10.17 -30.55
N VAL A 14 -3.28 9.65 -30.59
CA VAL A 14 -2.64 8.96 -29.45
C VAL A 14 -2.18 9.92 -28.35
N LEU A 15 -1.79 11.16 -28.68
CA LEU A 15 -1.48 12.16 -27.67
C LEU A 15 -2.74 12.68 -26.94
N ALA A 16 -3.89 12.70 -27.61
CA ALA A 16 -5.14 13.17 -27.02
C ALA A 16 -5.76 12.21 -26.00
N THR A 17 -5.31 10.95 -25.94
CA THR A 17 -5.82 9.93 -25.00
C THR A 17 -4.98 9.79 -23.73
N VAL A 18 -3.90 10.56 -23.59
CA VAL A 18 -3.10 10.60 -22.35
C VAL A 18 -3.79 11.51 -21.34
N GLY A 19 -4.88 11.03 -20.74
CA GLY A 19 -5.43 11.64 -19.54
C GLY A 19 -4.41 11.55 -18.40
N GLY A 20 -4.13 12.67 -17.74
CA GLY A 20 -3.31 12.66 -16.52
C GLY A 20 -4.03 11.88 -15.42
N VAL A 21 -3.41 10.80 -14.93
CA VAL A 21 -3.91 10.09 -13.75
C VAL A 21 -3.57 10.93 -12.51
N GLN A 22 -4.55 11.63 -11.96
CA GLN A 22 -4.38 12.36 -10.70
C GLN A 22 -4.64 11.41 -9.53
N ALA A 23 -3.63 10.62 -9.15
CA ALA A 23 -3.65 9.79 -7.95
C ALA A 23 -3.35 10.66 -6.71
N GLN A 24 -4.30 11.53 -6.35
CA GLN A 24 -4.12 12.42 -5.20
C GLN A 24 -4.74 11.80 -3.95
N LEU A 25 -3.94 11.67 -2.89
CA LEU A 25 -4.41 11.30 -1.56
C LEU A 25 -5.45 12.30 -1.07
N LYS A 26 -6.48 11.80 -0.39
CA LYS A 26 -7.56 12.63 0.16
C LYS A 26 -7.84 12.19 1.60
N LEU A 27 -7.90 13.16 2.51
CA LEU A 27 -8.41 12.91 3.87
C LEU A 27 -9.87 12.45 3.80
N GLY A 28 -10.22 11.45 4.61
CA GLY A 28 -11.56 10.86 4.57
C GLY A 28 -11.83 10.04 3.29
N PHE A 29 -10.79 9.48 2.66
CA PHE A 29 -10.96 8.64 1.46
C PHE A 29 -11.97 7.50 1.68
N TYR A 30 -12.01 6.95 2.88
CA TYR A 30 -12.90 5.85 3.25
C TYR A 30 -14.23 6.29 3.89
N ASP A 31 -14.54 7.59 3.98
CA ASP A 31 -15.73 8.09 4.70
C ASP A 31 -17.06 7.53 4.20
N GLN A 32 -17.12 7.15 2.91
CA GLN A 32 -18.32 6.58 2.30
C GLN A 32 -18.27 5.05 2.20
N SER A 33 -17.10 4.49 1.91
CA SER A 33 -16.93 3.05 1.62
C SER A 33 -16.64 2.22 2.87
N CYS A 34 -15.93 2.77 3.85
CA CYS A 34 -15.68 2.16 5.14
C CYS A 34 -15.54 3.22 6.26
N PRO A 35 -16.65 3.84 6.71
CA PRO A 35 -16.61 5.00 7.60
C PRO A 35 -15.95 4.74 8.96
N LYS A 36 -15.84 3.46 9.36
CA LYS A 36 -15.21 3.06 10.63
C LYS A 36 -13.72 2.72 10.49
N ALA A 37 -13.14 2.78 9.29
CA ALA A 37 -11.77 2.32 9.03
C ALA A 37 -10.74 2.94 9.99
N GLU A 38 -10.67 4.27 10.04
CA GLU A 38 -9.71 4.98 10.91
C GLU A 38 -9.97 4.71 12.39
N LYS A 39 -11.24 4.62 12.80
CA LYS A 39 -11.62 4.30 14.18
C LYS A 39 -11.16 2.90 14.58
N ILE A 40 -11.37 1.89 13.72
CA ILE A 40 -10.93 0.51 13.96
C ILE A 40 -9.42 0.45 14.15
N VAL A 41 -8.65 1.13 13.28
CA VAL A 41 -7.20 1.20 13.40
C VAL A 41 -6.79 1.88 14.71
N LEU A 42 -7.39 3.02 15.05
CA LEU A 42 -7.08 3.77 16.26
C LEU A 42 -7.38 2.95 17.53
N ASP A 43 -8.54 2.29 17.59
CA ASP A 43 -8.94 1.47 18.72
C ASP A 43 -8.03 0.24 18.87
N TYR A 44 -7.61 -0.37 17.77
CA TYR A 44 -6.63 -1.45 17.78
C TYR A 44 -5.28 -0.99 18.33
N VAL A 45 -4.78 0.17 17.88
CA VAL A 45 -3.54 0.78 18.38
C VAL A 45 -3.62 1.09 19.86
N LYS A 46 -4.67 1.76 20.31
CA LYS A 46 -4.88 2.11 21.73
C LYS A 46 -4.96 0.87 22.62
N LYS A 47 -5.53 -0.23 22.13
CA LYS A 47 -5.64 -1.47 22.88
C LYS A 47 -4.32 -2.24 22.97
N HIS A 48 -3.55 -2.30 21.89
CA HIS A 48 -2.40 -3.22 21.81
C HIS A 48 -1.06 -2.57 22.13
N ILE A 49 -0.85 -1.30 21.76
CA ILE A 49 0.45 -0.63 22.01
C ILE A 49 0.80 -0.51 23.50
N PRO A 50 -0.11 -0.22 24.44
CA PRO A 50 0.22 -0.22 25.86
C PRO A 50 0.71 -1.58 26.38
N ASN A 51 0.27 -2.67 25.76
CA ASN A 51 0.67 -4.03 26.10
C ASN A 51 1.95 -4.48 25.38
N ALA A 52 2.36 -3.76 24.33
CA ALA A 52 3.60 -4.00 23.60
C ALA A 52 4.25 -2.66 23.18
N PRO A 53 4.72 -1.82 24.13
CA PRO A 53 5.18 -0.46 23.83
C PRO A 53 6.36 -0.43 22.84
N SER A 54 7.18 -1.49 22.86
CA SER A 54 8.33 -1.66 21.98
C SER A 54 7.98 -1.83 20.50
N LEU A 55 6.69 -1.99 20.14
CA LEU A 55 6.21 -2.09 18.76
C LEU A 55 5.88 -0.74 18.11
N ALA A 56 5.68 0.34 18.88
CA ALA A 56 5.32 1.64 18.31
C ALA A 56 6.39 2.15 17.31
N SER A 57 7.66 2.16 17.72
CA SER A 57 8.78 2.57 16.86
C SER A 57 8.97 1.64 15.64
N PRO A 58 8.95 0.30 15.77
CA PRO A 58 8.99 -0.62 14.64
C PRO A 58 7.88 -0.43 13.60
N LEU A 59 6.66 -0.09 14.00
CA LEU A 59 5.57 0.16 13.05
C LEU A 59 5.82 1.42 12.21
N LEU A 60 6.32 2.50 12.82
CA LEU A 60 6.75 3.69 12.09
C LEU A 60 7.92 3.38 11.14
N ARG A 61 8.87 2.58 11.62
CA ARG A 61 9.99 2.11 10.79
C ARG A 61 9.50 1.29 9.59
N MET A 62 8.52 0.41 9.79
CA MET A 62 7.93 -0.38 8.69
C MET A 62 7.31 0.52 7.62
N HIS A 63 6.52 1.52 8.03
CA HIS A 63 5.95 2.49 7.09
C HIS A 63 7.04 3.28 6.33
N PHE A 64 8.09 3.70 7.02
CA PHE A 64 9.24 4.34 6.38
C PHE A 64 9.90 3.41 5.34
N HIS A 65 10.16 2.16 5.70
CA HIS A 65 10.82 1.20 4.81
C HIS A 65 9.97 0.86 3.57
N ASP A 66 8.65 0.80 3.73
CA ASP A 66 7.71 0.66 2.61
C ASP A 66 7.84 1.86 1.66
N CYS A 67 7.60 3.07 2.17
CA CYS A 67 7.64 4.29 1.37
C CYS A 67 8.99 4.57 0.71
N PHE A 68 10.10 4.16 1.32
CA PHE A 68 11.44 4.43 0.80
C PHE A 68 11.79 3.53 -0.40
N VAL A 69 11.18 2.35 -0.50
CA VAL A 69 11.41 1.43 -1.61
C VAL A 69 10.23 1.53 -2.57
N ARG A 70 10.41 2.26 -3.67
CA ARG A 70 9.44 2.38 -4.77
C ARG A 70 8.07 2.99 -4.44
N GLY A 71 7.81 3.36 -3.18
CA GLY A 71 6.64 4.13 -2.75
C GLY A 71 5.86 3.41 -1.64
N CYS A 72 4.85 4.09 -1.08
CA CYS A 72 4.03 3.52 -0.02
C CYS A 72 2.97 2.59 -0.63
N ASP A 73 3.35 1.37 -1.00
CA ASP A 73 2.52 0.42 -1.75
C ASP A 73 2.33 -0.93 -1.04
N ALA A 74 2.76 -1.05 0.22
CA ALA A 74 2.73 -2.26 1.04
C ALA A 74 3.57 -3.42 0.49
N SER A 75 4.49 -3.18 -0.45
CA SER A 75 5.40 -4.19 -1.00
C SER A 75 6.26 -4.87 0.08
N VAL A 76 6.64 -4.13 1.14
CA VAL A 76 7.42 -4.68 2.26
C VAL A 76 6.67 -5.79 3.04
N LEU A 77 5.33 -5.81 2.95
CA LEU A 77 4.49 -6.77 3.65
C LEU A 77 4.41 -8.13 2.94
N LEU A 78 4.82 -8.22 1.67
CA LEU A 78 4.73 -9.44 0.88
C LEU A 78 5.71 -10.52 1.35
N ASN A 79 5.23 -11.76 1.36
CA ASN A 79 6.03 -12.96 1.63
C ASN A 79 6.51 -13.58 0.31
N SER A 80 7.64 -14.29 0.35
CA SER A 80 8.09 -15.11 -0.78
C SER A 80 7.05 -16.22 -1.05
N THR A 81 6.75 -16.42 -2.33
CA THR A 81 5.85 -17.48 -2.80
C THR A 81 6.67 -18.62 -3.36
N LYS A 82 6.04 -19.79 -3.62
CA LYS A 82 6.74 -20.95 -4.22
C LYS A 82 7.40 -20.64 -5.58
N THR A 83 6.89 -19.63 -6.28
CA THR A 83 7.37 -19.23 -7.61
C THR A 83 8.31 -18.02 -7.57
N ALA A 84 8.38 -17.30 -6.45
CA ALA A 84 9.23 -16.12 -6.29
C ALA A 84 10.42 -16.46 -5.39
N ASN A 85 11.64 -16.19 -5.86
CA ASN A 85 12.84 -16.40 -5.06
C ASN A 85 12.78 -15.54 -3.79
N ALA A 86 13.21 -16.10 -2.66
CA ALA A 86 13.23 -15.37 -1.38
C ALA A 86 14.03 -14.05 -1.48
N SER A 87 15.05 -14.00 -2.33
CA SER A 87 15.85 -12.80 -2.58
C SER A 87 15.11 -11.66 -3.31
N GLN A 88 13.90 -11.91 -3.83
CA GLN A 88 13.11 -10.92 -4.57
C GLN A 88 12.09 -10.19 -3.70
N VAL A 89 11.86 -10.64 -2.46
CA VAL A 89 10.92 -9.94 -1.55
C VAL A 89 11.67 -8.98 -0.65
N GLU A 90 11.13 -7.77 -0.52
CA GLU A 90 11.74 -6.71 0.29
C GLU A 90 11.88 -7.12 1.75
N LYS A 91 10.95 -7.93 2.26
CA LYS A 91 11.00 -8.48 3.62
C LYS A 91 12.30 -9.24 3.92
N ALA A 92 12.92 -9.85 2.91
CA ALA A 92 14.18 -10.59 3.05
C ALA A 92 15.44 -9.74 2.80
N ALA A 93 15.29 -8.46 2.44
CA ALA A 93 16.42 -7.57 2.25
C ALA A 93 17.17 -7.39 3.58
N PRO A 94 18.52 -7.28 3.60
CA PRO A 94 19.30 -7.15 4.83
C PRO A 94 18.81 -6.05 5.79
N PRO A 95 18.40 -4.85 5.33
CA PRO A 95 17.83 -3.84 6.22
C PRO A 95 16.52 -4.27 6.87
N ASN A 96 15.74 -5.12 6.21
CA ASN A 96 14.36 -5.49 6.59
C ASN A 96 14.29 -6.74 7.49
N LEU A 97 15.39 -7.48 7.65
CA LEU A 97 15.47 -8.65 8.54
C LEU A 97 15.16 -8.35 10.01
N THR A 98 15.28 -7.07 10.40
CA THR A 98 14.99 -6.58 11.76
C THR A 98 13.65 -5.85 11.86
N LEU A 99 12.89 -5.75 10.75
CA LEU A 99 11.52 -5.23 10.80
C LEU A 99 10.65 -6.21 11.58
N ARG A 100 9.74 -5.66 12.38
CA ARG A 100 8.81 -6.41 13.21
C ARG A 100 7.50 -5.66 13.32
N GLY A 101 6.43 -6.36 13.66
CA GLY A 101 5.07 -5.81 13.69
C GLY A 101 4.17 -6.28 12.55
N PHE A 102 4.63 -7.20 11.69
CA PHE A 102 3.80 -7.75 10.60
C PHE A 102 2.47 -8.31 11.10
N GLY A 103 2.50 -9.12 12.17
CA GLY A 103 1.27 -9.65 12.78
C GLY A 103 0.34 -8.60 13.40
N PHE A 104 0.87 -7.42 13.75
CA PHE A 104 0.03 -6.29 14.20
C PHE A 104 -0.78 -5.73 13.02
N ILE A 105 -0.13 -5.57 11.86
CA ILE A 105 -0.77 -5.15 10.61
C ILE A 105 -1.79 -6.20 10.15
N ASP A 106 -1.44 -7.49 10.18
CA ASP A 106 -2.36 -8.58 9.84
C ASP A 106 -3.61 -8.57 10.74
N GLY A 107 -3.41 -8.35 12.04
CA GLY A 107 -4.50 -8.29 13.02
C GLY A 107 -5.47 -7.13 12.78
N VAL A 108 -4.97 -5.92 12.53
CA VAL A 108 -5.85 -4.78 12.22
C VAL A 108 -6.50 -4.93 10.84
N LYS A 109 -5.78 -5.47 9.85
CA LYS A 109 -6.31 -5.75 8.52
C LYS A 109 -7.45 -6.77 8.56
N ALA A 110 -7.34 -7.82 9.38
CA ALA A 110 -8.41 -8.78 9.56
C ALA A 110 -9.69 -8.15 10.14
N LEU A 111 -9.57 -7.17 11.05
CA LEU A 111 -10.72 -6.42 11.56
C LEU A 111 -11.34 -5.52 10.49
N LEU A 112 -10.51 -4.86 9.68
CA LEU A 112 -10.98 -4.04 8.57
C LEU A 112 -11.71 -4.90 7.52
N GLU A 113 -11.15 -6.05 7.13
CA GLU A 113 -11.79 -6.97 6.18
C GLU A 113 -13.10 -7.56 6.71
N LYS A 114 -13.23 -7.72 8.03
CA LYS A 114 -14.49 -8.14 8.64
C LYS A 114 -15.56 -7.05 8.57
N GLU A 115 -15.18 -5.78 8.67
CA GLU A 115 -16.11 -4.64 8.60
C GLU A 115 -16.46 -4.26 7.16
N CYS A 116 -15.44 -4.20 6.28
CA CYS A 116 -15.56 -3.71 4.90
C CYS A 116 -14.63 -4.51 3.96
N PRO A 117 -15.07 -5.70 3.50
CA PRO A 117 -14.25 -6.60 2.71
C PRO A 117 -13.72 -5.97 1.43
N GLY A 118 -12.41 -6.05 1.20
CA GLY A 118 -11.74 -5.60 -0.02
C GLY A 118 -11.70 -4.07 -0.22
N ILE A 119 -12.02 -3.28 0.81
CA ILE A 119 -12.10 -1.81 0.68
C ILE A 119 -10.79 -1.12 1.05
N VAL A 120 -10.26 -1.38 2.25
CA VAL A 120 -9.11 -0.63 2.79
C VAL A 120 -7.80 -1.27 2.33
N SER A 121 -6.88 -0.51 1.73
CA SER A 121 -5.55 -1.00 1.34
C SER A 121 -4.70 -1.45 2.54
N CYS A 122 -3.64 -2.22 2.28
CA CYS A 122 -2.59 -2.45 3.28
C CYS A 122 -1.62 -1.28 3.40
N ALA A 123 -1.43 -0.53 2.32
CA ALA A 123 -0.66 0.72 2.28
C ALA A 123 -1.42 1.84 3.00
#